data_AF-A0A956M4M8-F1
#
_entry.id   AF-A0A956M4M8-F1
#
_cell.length_a   1.000
_cell.length_b   1.000
_cell.length_c   1.000
_cell.angle_alpha   90.00
_cell.angle_beta   90.00
_cell.angle_gamma   90.00
#
_symmetry.space_group_name_H-M   'P 1'
#
loop_
_entity.id
_entity.type
_entity.pdbx_description
1 polymer ?
#
loop_
_entity_poly.entity_id
_entity_poly.type
_entity_poly.pdbx_seq_one_letter_code
_entity_poly.pdbx_strand_id
1 'polypeptide(L)'
;QFRMPGYPLVLVSTDVLQEGEDLHTFCSDVFHYGVAWTPSSMEQRIGRIDRVRSQTDRRLARLSSLADSRSPEPDSDASDRDAGAGAAIADQDKLQVYIPHLEDTVEVLQVRRVLSRMNTFLRLMHEGLTVDKREERRIDVKREIALFDRVVPQITEVLRTAFPINDALLNGRSRDLTIESTDVDEIQQRFAALPDVLKRLRKSTEGWVVERDGAVAPDEESIVPLEWEPMGSSPRRGFLLASARLPFRLRGGRVQPFSLLLGSHHRVPSVRCISPIGVVEFSQQVEQIRAWSERSHVRIGAIATKDHRSYNLTVEGDVLLGDPSHDAQRVASLIGRIVTSADRLEADLLPDRDRPLEEFRDNLDREGLYDE
;
A
#
# COMPACT_ATOMS: atom_id res chain seq x y z
N GLN A 1 -12.83 4.62 -10.15
CA GLN A 1 -11.92 5.47 -9.35
C GLN A 1 -11.21 4.65 -8.28
N PHE A 2 -11.89 3.85 -7.45
CA PHE A 2 -11.22 2.99 -6.44
C PHE A 2 -10.23 1.94 -7.00
N ARG A 3 -10.45 1.47 -8.24
CA ARG A 3 -9.51 0.57 -8.94
C ARG A 3 -8.34 1.31 -9.61
N MET A 4 -8.24 2.63 -9.45
CA MET A 4 -7.16 3.45 -10.01
C MET A 4 -6.16 3.78 -8.90
N PRO A 5 -4.85 3.85 -9.19
CA PRO A 5 -3.85 4.33 -8.24
C PRO A 5 -4.21 5.71 -7.69
N GLY A 6 -3.98 5.89 -6.39
CA GLY A 6 -4.00 7.21 -5.76
C GLY A 6 -5.33 7.69 -5.17
N TYR A 7 -6.44 6.93 -5.24
CA TYR A 7 -7.73 7.34 -4.63
C TYR A 7 -8.64 6.16 -4.21
N PRO A 8 -9.43 6.35 -3.14
CA PRO A 8 -9.03 6.36 -1.72
C PRO A 8 -8.52 4.99 -1.24
N LEU A 9 -7.76 4.97 -0.13
CA LEU A 9 -7.29 3.75 0.55
C LEU A 9 -8.40 2.96 1.27
N VAL A 10 -9.59 3.57 1.41
CA VAL A 10 -10.75 3.01 2.11
C VAL A 10 -11.99 3.19 1.28
N LEU A 11 -12.71 2.09 1.03
CA LEU A 11 -14.03 2.08 0.40
C LEU A 11 -15.09 1.77 1.44
N VAL A 12 -16.02 2.70 1.66
CA VAL A 12 -17.20 2.46 2.48
C VAL A 12 -18.37 2.19 1.55
N SER A 13 -19.03 1.05 1.76
CA SER A 13 -20.21 0.68 1.00
C SER A 13 -21.21 -0.06 1.87
N THR A 14 -22.48 0.02 1.47
CA THR A 14 -23.55 -0.85 1.94
C THR A 14 -23.62 -2.11 1.08
N ASP A 15 -24.70 -2.88 1.24
CA ASP A 15 -24.97 -4.12 0.52
C ASP A 15 -25.04 -3.98 -1.02
N VAL A 16 -25.02 -2.75 -1.55
CA VAL A 16 -24.99 -2.47 -2.99
C VAL A 16 -23.77 -3.08 -3.70
N LEU A 17 -22.62 -3.17 -3.01
CA LEU A 17 -21.40 -3.78 -3.56
C LEU A 17 -21.28 -5.29 -3.30
N GLN A 18 -22.33 -5.93 -2.78
CA GLN A 18 -22.37 -7.39 -2.65
C GLN A 18 -22.34 -8.09 -4.01
N GLU A 19 -22.71 -7.40 -5.09
CA GLU A 19 -22.78 -7.91 -6.45
C GLU A 19 -22.02 -7.00 -7.43
N GLY A 20 -21.43 -7.58 -8.47
CA GLY A 20 -20.90 -6.82 -9.62
C GLY A 20 -19.49 -6.22 -9.50
N GLU A 21 -18.92 -6.07 -8.30
CA GLU A 21 -17.59 -5.45 -8.13
C GLU A 21 -16.49 -6.40 -7.65
N ASP A 22 -15.27 -6.16 -8.12
CA ASP A 22 -14.05 -6.90 -7.80
C ASP A 22 -13.07 -5.96 -7.09
N LEU A 23 -12.81 -6.22 -5.81
CA LEU A 23 -11.95 -5.41 -4.95
C LEU A 23 -10.63 -6.12 -4.57
N HIS A 24 -10.56 -7.43 -4.81
CA HIS A 24 -9.43 -8.31 -4.50
C HIS A 24 -8.06 -7.82 -4.96
N THR A 25 -7.98 -7.00 -6.02
CA THR A 25 -6.68 -6.57 -6.54
C THR A 25 -5.94 -5.62 -5.60
N PHE A 26 -6.66 -4.80 -4.83
CA PHE A 26 -6.08 -3.70 -4.04
C PHE A 26 -6.51 -3.67 -2.57
N CYS A 27 -7.28 -4.66 -2.13
CA CYS A 27 -7.70 -4.78 -0.74
C CYS A 27 -7.17 -6.08 -0.13
N SER A 28 -6.76 -6.01 1.13
CA SER A 28 -6.44 -7.15 2.00
C SER A 28 -7.22 -7.13 3.32
N ASP A 29 -8.00 -6.08 3.55
CA ASP A 29 -8.65 -5.78 4.83
C ASP A 29 -10.13 -5.45 4.58
N VAL A 30 -11.02 -6.04 5.36
CA VAL A 30 -12.47 -5.77 5.29
C VAL A 30 -13.07 -5.56 6.66
N PHE A 31 -13.92 -4.54 6.77
CA PHE A 31 -14.65 -4.21 7.99
C PHE A 31 -16.15 -4.41 7.77
N HIS A 32 -16.74 -5.35 8.50
CA HIS A 32 -18.18 -5.61 8.46
C HIS A 32 -18.90 -4.95 9.64
N TYR A 33 -19.35 -3.71 9.43
CA TYR A 33 -20.19 -2.97 10.39
C TYR A 33 -21.62 -3.53 10.56
N GLY A 34 -21.98 -4.53 9.77
CA GLY A 34 -23.21 -5.29 9.92
C GLY A 34 -22.97 -6.73 9.53
N VAL A 35 -23.25 -7.66 10.44
CA VAL A 35 -23.00 -9.09 10.23
C VAL A 35 -24.17 -9.70 9.46
N ALA A 36 -23.86 -10.36 8.34
CA ALA A 36 -24.87 -11.14 7.62
C ALA A 36 -25.31 -12.35 8.46
N TRP A 37 -26.60 -12.67 8.41
CA TRP A 37 -27.19 -13.78 9.19
C TRP A 37 -26.76 -15.18 8.73
N THR A 38 -26.25 -15.28 7.51
CA THR A 38 -25.92 -16.52 6.80
C THR A 38 -24.44 -16.56 6.41
N PRO A 39 -23.75 -17.70 6.62
CA PRO A 39 -22.35 -17.86 6.22
C PRO A 39 -22.12 -17.56 4.74
N SER A 40 -23.02 -18.05 3.87
CA SER A 40 -22.89 -17.84 2.42
C SER A 40 -22.88 -16.36 2.03
N SER A 41 -23.66 -15.53 2.72
CA SER A 41 -23.68 -14.09 2.46
C SER A 41 -22.43 -13.40 3.00
N MET A 42 -21.87 -13.90 4.11
CA MET A 42 -20.59 -13.42 4.61
C MET A 42 -19.43 -13.77 3.66
N GLU A 43 -19.37 -15.03 3.21
CA GLU A 43 -18.41 -15.51 2.22
C GLU A 43 -18.51 -14.76 0.88
N GLN A 44 -19.73 -14.44 0.41
CA GLN A 44 -19.90 -13.63 -0.79
C GLN A 44 -19.36 -12.21 -0.64
N ARG A 45 -19.48 -11.61 0.56
CA ARG A 45 -18.92 -10.27 0.86
C ARG A 45 -17.40 -10.33 0.95
N ILE A 46 -16.85 -11.29 1.69
CA ILE A 46 -15.40 -11.49 1.84
C ILE A 46 -14.77 -11.84 0.49
N GLY A 47 -15.44 -12.70 -0.30
CA GLY A 47 -15.03 -13.12 -1.64
C GLY A 47 -15.00 -12.01 -2.69
N ARG A 48 -15.40 -10.77 -2.36
CA ARG A 48 -15.10 -9.59 -3.18
C ARG A 48 -13.61 -9.24 -3.16
N ILE A 49 -12.94 -9.62 -2.08
CA ILE A 49 -11.53 -9.38 -1.78
C ILE A 49 -10.74 -10.69 -1.80
N ASP A 50 -11.30 -11.77 -1.28
CA ASP A 50 -10.67 -13.09 -1.29
C ASP A 50 -10.91 -13.81 -2.63
N ARG A 51 -9.98 -13.65 -3.56
CA ARG A 51 -10.01 -14.29 -4.88
C ARG A 51 -8.63 -14.72 -5.33
N VAL A 52 -8.59 -15.58 -6.35
CA VAL A 52 -7.35 -15.93 -7.07
C VAL A 52 -6.66 -14.65 -7.54
N ARG A 53 -5.35 -14.54 -7.26
CA ARG A 53 -4.52 -13.36 -7.50
C ARG A 53 -4.98 -12.11 -6.76
N SER A 54 -5.66 -12.24 -5.63
CA SER A 54 -5.88 -11.12 -4.71
C SER A 54 -4.56 -10.53 -4.21
N GLN A 55 -4.60 -9.35 -3.60
CA GLN A 55 -3.44 -8.74 -2.96
C GLN A 55 -2.82 -9.69 -1.92
N THR A 56 -3.66 -10.33 -1.11
CA THR A 56 -3.23 -11.35 -0.12
C THR A 56 -2.61 -12.57 -0.81
N ASP A 57 -3.26 -13.15 -1.82
CA ASP A 57 -2.75 -14.32 -2.55
C ASP A 57 -1.36 -14.05 -3.17
N ARG A 58 -1.19 -12.89 -3.81
CA ARG A 58 0.10 -12.48 -4.39
C ARG A 58 1.18 -12.26 -3.31
N ARG A 59 0.81 -11.68 -2.17
CA ARG A 59 1.70 -11.49 -1.02
C ARG A 59 2.18 -12.84 -0.49
N LEU A 60 1.24 -13.77 -0.24
CA LEU A 60 1.54 -15.10 0.27
C LEU A 60 2.41 -15.90 -0.72
N ALA A 61 2.08 -15.89 -2.01
CA ALA A 61 2.86 -16.56 -3.04
C ALA A 61 4.32 -16.06 -3.09
N ARG A 62 4.53 -14.74 -2.93
CA ARG A 62 5.88 -14.15 -2.84
C ARG A 62 6.62 -14.65 -1.61
N LEU A 63 5.98 -14.64 -0.44
CA LEU A 63 6.58 -15.12 0.81
C LEU A 63 6.95 -16.61 0.74
N SER A 64 6.08 -17.45 0.17
CA SER A 64 6.35 -18.87 -0.05
C SER A 64 7.55 -19.09 -0.98
N SER A 65 7.62 -18.36 -2.11
CA SER A 65 8.75 -18.47 -3.04
C SER A 65 10.10 -18.06 -2.41
N LEU A 66 10.08 -17.07 -1.52
CA LEU A 66 11.27 -16.64 -0.77
C LEU A 66 11.70 -17.69 0.25
N ALA A 67 10.75 -18.37 0.88
CA ALA A 67 11.04 -19.47 1.80
C ALA A 67 11.67 -20.67 1.07
N ASP A 68 11.18 -21.02 -0.12
CA ASP A 68 11.70 -22.13 -0.93
C ASP A 68 13.12 -21.86 -1.47
N SER A 69 13.45 -20.60 -1.74
CA SER A 69 14.78 -20.18 -2.22
C SER A 69 15.89 -20.22 -1.16
N ARG A 70 15.54 -20.31 0.13
CA ARG A 70 16.47 -20.47 1.24
C ARG A 70 16.63 -21.95 1.58
N SER A 71 17.39 -22.67 0.75
CA SER A 71 17.86 -24.01 1.15
C SER A 71 18.81 -23.90 2.35
N PRO A 72 18.74 -24.78 3.36
CA PRO A 72 19.70 -24.79 4.45
C PRO A 72 21.06 -25.24 3.94
N GLU A 73 22.12 -24.46 4.23
CA GLU A 73 23.47 -24.95 4.04
C GLU A 73 23.67 -26.22 4.88
N PRO A 74 24.22 -27.31 4.30
CA PRO A 74 24.63 -28.46 5.08
C PRO A 74 26.00 -28.12 5.67
N ASP A 75 26.04 -27.77 6.96
CA ASP A 75 27.11 -28.10 7.91
C ASP A 75 27.05 -27.18 9.15
N SER A 76 26.29 -27.59 10.16
CA SER A 76 26.69 -27.47 11.58
C SER A 76 25.69 -28.18 12.49
N ASP A 77 26.27 -29.07 13.29
CA ASP A 77 25.80 -29.83 14.44
C ASP A 77 24.33 -29.76 14.87
N ALA A 78 23.72 -30.94 14.80
CA ALA A 78 22.39 -31.25 15.29
C ALA A 78 22.36 -31.43 16.82
N SER A 79 22.03 -30.37 17.56
CA SER A 79 21.45 -30.55 18.91
C SER A 79 20.48 -29.46 19.37
N ASP A 80 20.40 -28.30 18.73
CA ASP A 80 19.38 -27.28 19.03
C ASP A 80 18.45 -27.07 17.82
N ARG A 81 17.56 -28.04 17.60
CA ARG A 81 16.50 -27.93 16.59
C ARG A 81 15.23 -27.36 17.23
N ASP A 82 15.24 -26.07 17.53
CA ASP A 82 14.00 -25.30 17.43
C ASP A 82 13.72 -25.09 15.94
N ALA A 83 12.52 -25.50 15.53
CA ALA A 83 12.13 -25.68 14.14
C ALA A 83 12.42 -24.45 13.28
N GLY A 84 13.07 -24.69 12.13
CA GLY A 84 13.67 -23.69 11.26
C GLY A 84 12.73 -22.56 10.83
N ALA A 85 13.20 -21.33 11.01
CA ALA A 85 12.62 -20.11 10.48
C ALA A 85 12.89 -19.97 8.97
N GLY A 86 12.28 -20.85 8.16
CA GLY A 86 11.75 -20.39 6.86
C GLY A 86 10.67 -19.35 7.17
N ALA A 87 10.53 -18.28 6.39
CA ALA A 87 9.63 -17.16 6.70
C ALA A 87 8.20 -17.67 6.96
N ALA A 88 7.85 -17.89 8.22
CA ALA A 88 6.55 -18.38 8.61
C ALA A 88 5.53 -17.28 8.31
N ILE A 89 4.50 -17.62 7.54
CA ILE A 89 3.41 -16.70 7.21
C ILE A 89 2.83 -16.16 8.51
N ALA A 90 3.01 -14.87 8.79
CA ALA A 90 2.49 -14.24 9.99
C ALA A 90 0.99 -13.93 9.82
N ASP A 91 0.29 -13.71 10.93
CA ASP A 91 -1.15 -13.44 10.87
C ASP A 91 -1.48 -12.15 10.08
N GLN A 92 -0.60 -11.16 10.12
CA GLN A 92 -0.71 -9.91 9.35
C GLN A 92 -0.56 -10.11 7.82
N ASP A 93 0.02 -11.23 7.38
CA ASP A 93 0.18 -11.54 5.96
C ASP A 93 -1.11 -12.13 5.36
N LYS A 94 -2.01 -12.62 6.21
CA LYS A 94 -3.30 -13.20 5.83
C LYS A 94 -4.33 -12.10 5.53
N LEU A 95 -5.44 -12.50 4.91
CA LEU A 95 -6.59 -11.63 4.71
C LEU A 95 -7.18 -11.24 6.08
N GLN A 96 -7.35 -9.95 6.33
CA GLN A 96 -7.93 -9.47 7.58
C GLN A 96 -9.43 -9.25 7.43
N VAL A 97 -10.22 -9.90 8.28
CA VAL A 97 -11.68 -9.74 8.32
C VAL A 97 -12.07 -9.25 9.71
N TYR A 98 -12.43 -7.98 9.80
CA TYR A 98 -12.83 -7.33 11.03
C TYR A 98 -14.35 -7.26 11.15
N ILE A 99 -14.85 -7.62 12.33
CA ILE A 99 -16.26 -7.49 12.69
C ILE A 99 -16.35 -6.64 13.95
N PRO A 100 -16.34 -5.29 13.83
CA PRO A 100 -16.52 -4.41 14.98
C PRO A 100 -17.88 -4.68 15.64
N HIS A 101 -17.90 -4.94 16.94
CA HIS A 101 -19.11 -5.19 17.72
C HIS A 101 -18.90 -4.75 19.18
N LEU A 102 -20.01 -4.46 19.88
CA LEU A 102 -19.97 -4.13 21.30
C LEU A 102 -19.99 -5.40 22.15
N GLU A 103 -18.94 -5.63 22.94
CA GLU A 103 -18.74 -6.87 23.73
C GLU A 103 -19.86 -7.10 24.77
N ASP A 104 -20.41 -6.03 25.35
CA ASP A 104 -21.44 -6.09 26.40
C ASP A 104 -22.88 -6.08 25.85
N THR A 105 -23.07 -6.42 24.57
CA THR A 105 -24.38 -6.40 23.91
C THR A 105 -24.74 -7.73 23.25
N VAL A 106 -25.98 -7.85 22.76
CA VAL A 106 -26.41 -9.03 22.00
C VAL A 106 -25.66 -9.22 20.67
N GLU A 107 -24.91 -8.21 20.21
CA GLU A 107 -24.11 -8.29 18.98
C GLU A 107 -23.03 -9.38 19.11
N VAL A 108 -22.39 -9.53 20.27
CA VAL A 108 -21.36 -10.58 20.48
C VAL A 108 -21.91 -11.98 20.22
N LEU A 109 -23.17 -12.23 20.58
CA LEU A 109 -23.85 -13.51 20.34
C LEU A 109 -24.10 -13.72 18.84
N GLN A 110 -24.43 -12.66 18.12
CA GLN A 110 -24.62 -12.71 16.66
C GLN A 110 -23.29 -13.00 15.95
N VAL A 111 -22.21 -12.30 16.32
CA VAL A 111 -20.86 -12.50 15.75
C VAL A 111 -20.41 -13.94 15.98
N ARG A 112 -20.45 -14.43 17.22
CA ARG A 112 -20.01 -15.80 17.55
C ARG A 112 -20.81 -16.86 16.81
N ARG A 113 -22.12 -16.67 16.70
CA ARG A 113 -22.97 -17.60 15.94
C ARG A 113 -22.60 -17.63 14.47
N VAL A 114 -22.33 -16.49 13.86
CA VAL A 114 -21.91 -16.41 12.45
C VAL A 114 -20.55 -17.06 12.25
N LEU A 115 -19.56 -16.77 13.10
CA LEU A 115 -18.23 -17.40 13.04
C LEU A 115 -18.31 -18.94 13.17
N SER A 116 -19.11 -19.43 14.12
CA SER A 116 -19.32 -20.88 14.31
C SER A 116 -19.96 -21.54 13.07
N ARG A 117 -20.92 -20.85 12.45
CA ARG A 117 -21.55 -21.31 11.21
C ARG A 117 -20.61 -21.22 10.01
N MET A 118 -19.76 -20.21 9.93
CA MET A 118 -18.72 -20.10 8.89
C MET A 118 -17.72 -21.25 8.98
N ASN A 119 -17.23 -21.57 10.18
CA ASN A 119 -16.37 -22.74 10.37
C ASN A 119 -17.04 -24.04 9.94
N THR A 120 -18.33 -24.19 10.25
CA THR A 120 -19.11 -25.35 9.80
C THR A 120 -19.21 -25.37 8.28
N PHE A 121 -19.56 -24.24 7.67
CA PHE A 121 -19.70 -24.09 6.22
C PHE A 121 -18.38 -24.43 5.50
N LEU A 122 -17.26 -23.86 5.93
CA LEU A 122 -15.93 -24.14 5.37
C LEU A 122 -15.59 -25.64 5.49
N ARG A 123 -15.77 -26.25 6.67
CA ARG A 123 -15.52 -27.69 6.82
C ARG A 123 -16.39 -28.54 5.90
N LEU A 124 -17.65 -28.19 5.70
CA LEU A 124 -18.54 -28.96 4.81
C LEU A 124 -18.08 -28.89 3.34
N MET A 125 -17.56 -27.74 2.90
CA MET A 125 -17.02 -27.58 1.55
C MET A 125 -15.70 -28.33 1.32
N HIS A 126 -14.97 -28.66 2.39
CA HIS A 126 -13.59 -29.17 2.32
C HIS A 126 -13.39 -30.60 2.82
N GLU A 127 -14.11 -31.04 3.87
CA GLU A 127 -13.83 -32.31 4.57
C GLU A 127 -15.08 -33.15 4.93
N GLY A 128 -16.31 -32.71 4.61
CA GLY A 128 -17.50 -33.51 4.92
C GLY A 128 -18.77 -33.08 4.21
N LEU A 129 -19.25 -33.87 3.26
CA LEU A 129 -20.50 -33.60 2.52
C LEU A 129 -21.78 -34.00 3.30
N THR A 130 -21.68 -34.41 4.56
CA THR A 130 -22.81 -34.89 5.38
C THR A 130 -23.13 -33.91 6.50
N VAL A 131 -24.38 -33.43 6.56
CA VAL A 131 -24.87 -32.55 7.63
C VAL A 131 -25.80 -33.32 8.56
N ASP A 132 -25.53 -33.27 9.87
CA ASP A 132 -26.52 -33.58 10.90
C ASP A 132 -26.88 -32.30 11.67
N LYS A 133 -28.00 -31.66 11.28
CA LYS A 133 -28.98 -30.91 12.13
C LYS A 133 -29.67 -29.75 11.41
N ARG A 134 -30.95 -29.57 11.75
CA ARG A 134 -31.84 -28.46 11.35
C ARG A 134 -31.25 -27.09 11.68
N GLU A 135 -31.15 -26.23 10.68
CA GLU A 135 -30.76 -24.83 10.84
C GLU A 135 -31.88 -24.00 11.48
N GLU A 136 -31.66 -23.50 12.70
CA GLU A 136 -32.59 -22.57 13.36
C GLU A 136 -32.33 -21.13 12.90
N ARG A 137 -33.34 -20.49 12.30
CA ARG A 137 -33.26 -19.10 11.79
C ARG A 137 -33.32 -18.02 12.89
N ARG A 138 -33.71 -18.34 14.13
CA ARG A 138 -33.81 -17.39 15.26
C ARG A 138 -32.73 -17.64 16.30
N ILE A 139 -32.26 -16.59 16.97
CA ILE A 139 -31.33 -16.69 18.11
C ILE A 139 -32.16 -16.92 19.36
N ASP A 140 -31.90 -18.03 20.06
CA ASP A 140 -32.39 -18.21 21.42
C ASP A 140 -31.33 -17.65 22.38
N VAL A 141 -31.59 -16.44 22.88
CA VAL A 141 -30.68 -15.71 23.77
C VAL A 141 -30.36 -16.53 25.04
N LYS A 142 -31.31 -17.30 25.57
CA LYS A 142 -31.08 -18.08 26.80
C LYS A 142 -30.10 -19.23 26.56
N ARG A 143 -30.20 -19.89 25.41
CA ARG A 143 -29.31 -20.99 25.02
C ARG A 143 -27.90 -20.49 24.68
N GLU A 144 -27.80 -19.36 23.99
CA GLU A 144 -26.50 -18.77 23.63
C GLU A 144 -25.77 -18.20 24.85
N ILE A 145 -26.49 -17.59 25.81
CA ILE A 145 -25.89 -17.16 27.09
C ILE A 145 -25.33 -18.35 27.86
N ALA A 146 -25.97 -19.52 27.81
CA ALA A 146 -25.43 -20.73 28.44
C ALA A 146 -24.17 -21.28 27.73
N LEU A 147 -23.91 -20.87 26.49
CA LEU A 147 -22.73 -21.21 25.69
C LEU A 147 -21.68 -20.08 25.68
N PHE A 148 -21.90 -19.01 26.44
CA PHE A 148 -21.15 -17.76 26.40
C PHE A 148 -19.65 -17.88 26.71
N ASP A 149 -19.19 -18.96 27.34
CA ASP A 149 -17.76 -19.13 27.62
C ASP A 149 -16.96 -19.79 26.48
N ARG A 150 -17.61 -20.16 25.37
CA ARG A 150 -16.90 -20.82 24.26
C ARG A 150 -16.43 -19.79 23.23
N VAL A 151 -15.13 -19.52 23.25
CA VAL A 151 -14.43 -18.91 22.12
C VAL A 151 -14.63 -19.80 20.89
N VAL A 152 -15.04 -19.20 19.77
CA VAL A 152 -15.16 -19.94 18.50
C VAL A 152 -13.74 -20.17 17.99
N PRO A 153 -13.28 -21.44 17.87
CA PRO A 153 -11.92 -21.72 17.44
C PRO A 153 -11.73 -21.33 15.97
N GLN A 154 -10.61 -20.72 15.62
CA GLN A 154 -10.27 -20.41 14.24
C GLN A 154 -9.75 -21.67 13.52
N ILE A 155 -10.08 -21.82 12.25
CA ILE A 155 -9.46 -22.86 11.39
C ILE A 155 -8.06 -22.37 11.01
N THR A 156 -7.04 -23.09 11.47
CA THR A 156 -5.62 -22.76 11.21
C THR A 156 -4.97 -23.69 10.19
N GLU A 157 -5.61 -24.83 9.91
CA GLU A 157 -5.11 -25.82 8.95
C GLU A 157 -5.45 -25.41 7.51
N VAL A 158 -4.59 -25.84 6.56
CA VAL A 158 -4.81 -25.57 5.14
C VAL A 158 -5.99 -26.40 4.64
N LEU A 159 -6.99 -25.72 4.09
CA LEU A 159 -8.19 -26.34 3.54
C LEU A 159 -7.83 -27.24 2.36
N ARG A 160 -8.37 -28.47 2.36
CA ARG A 160 -8.17 -29.46 1.28
C ARG A 160 -9.43 -29.58 0.45
N THR A 161 -9.30 -29.97 -0.82
CA THR A 161 -10.48 -30.28 -1.64
C THR A 161 -11.11 -31.58 -1.18
N ALA A 162 -12.44 -31.59 -1.02
CA ALA A 162 -13.21 -32.81 -0.79
C ALA A 162 -13.26 -33.72 -2.03
N PHE A 163 -12.91 -33.19 -3.21
CA PHE A 163 -12.96 -33.89 -4.49
C PHE A 163 -11.57 -34.41 -4.88
N PRO A 164 -11.48 -35.65 -5.43
CA PRO A 164 -10.22 -36.18 -5.91
C PRO A 164 -9.67 -35.33 -7.07
N ILE A 165 -8.42 -34.90 -6.96
CA ILE A 165 -7.71 -34.19 -8.01
C ILE A 165 -7.03 -35.24 -8.91
N ASN A 166 -7.24 -35.14 -10.22
CA ASN A 166 -6.50 -35.95 -11.17
C ASN A 166 -5.13 -35.28 -11.44
N ASP A 167 -4.04 -35.94 -11.05
CA ASP A 167 -2.68 -35.43 -11.22
C ASP A 167 -2.34 -35.10 -12.69
N ALA A 168 -2.96 -35.78 -13.65
CA ALA A 168 -2.78 -35.46 -15.06
C ALA A 168 -3.30 -34.05 -15.43
N LEU A 169 -4.26 -33.50 -14.68
CA LEU A 169 -4.78 -32.15 -14.86
C LEU A 169 -3.88 -31.08 -14.22
N LEU A 170 -3.00 -31.48 -13.29
CA LEU A 170 -2.02 -30.57 -12.68
C LEU A 170 -0.80 -30.34 -13.59
N ASN A 171 -0.58 -31.24 -14.54
CA ASN A 171 0.50 -31.16 -15.52
C ASN A 171 0.11 -30.28 -16.72
N GLY A 172 0.19 -28.96 -16.54
CA GLY A 172 0.04 -27.98 -17.62
C GLY A 172 1.37 -27.62 -18.27
N ARG A 173 1.32 -27.17 -19.54
CA ARG A 173 2.47 -26.44 -20.11
C ARG A 173 2.60 -25.12 -19.34
N SER A 174 3.63 -25.00 -18.51
CA SER A 174 4.00 -23.72 -17.92
C SER A 174 4.16 -22.72 -19.05
N ARG A 175 3.35 -21.66 -19.03
CA ARG A 175 3.54 -20.54 -19.96
C ARG A 175 4.57 -19.65 -19.33
N ASP A 176 5.56 -19.26 -20.12
CA ASP A 176 6.52 -18.26 -19.69
C ASP A 176 5.76 -17.00 -19.24
N LEU A 177 6.22 -16.42 -18.14
CA LEU A 177 5.64 -15.19 -17.63
C LEU A 177 5.77 -14.13 -18.72
N THR A 178 4.76 -13.29 -18.87
CA THR A 178 4.84 -12.17 -19.83
C THR A 178 5.90 -11.13 -19.47
N ILE A 179 6.43 -11.21 -18.24
CA ILE A 179 7.50 -10.36 -17.71
C ILE A 179 8.52 -11.33 -17.11
N GLU A 180 9.73 -11.32 -17.64
CA GLU A 180 10.84 -12.12 -17.14
C GLU A 180 11.63 -11.37 -16.06
N SER A 181 12.51 -12.08 -15.34
CA SER A 181 13.38 -11.45 -14.33
C SER A 181 14.31 -10.40 -14.94
N THR A 182 14.69 -10.58 -16.21
CA THR A 182 15.50 -9.63 -16.99
C THR A 182 14.79 -8.29 -17.17
N ASP A 183 13.49 -8.29 -17.46
CA ASP A 183 12.69 -7.06 -17.59
C ASP A 183 12.67 -6.26 -16.27
N VAL A 184 12.58 -6.97 -15.14
CA VAL A 184 12.60 -6.36 -13.80
C VAL A 184 13.95 -5.73 -13.52
N ASP A 185 15.04 -6.43 -13.82
CA ASP A 185 16.40 -5.92 -13.64
C ASP A 185 16.66 -4.69 -14.54
N GLU A 186 16.18 -4.69 -15.78
CA GLU A 186 16.27 -3.53 -16.67
C GLU A 186 15.54 -2.30 -16.11
N ILE A 187 14.33 -2.47 -15.59
CA ILE A 187 13.57 -1.39 -14.96
C ILE A 187 14.30 -0.86 -13.71
N GLN A 188 14.84 -1.75 -12.89
CA GLN A 188 15.62 -1.37 -11.70
C GLN A 188 16.88 -0.59 -12.07
N GLN A 189 17.62 -1.04 -13.10
CA GLN A 189 18.80 -0.34 -13.59
C GLN A 189 18.45 1.04 -14.17
N ARG A 190 17.37 1.14 -14.95
CA ARG A 190 16.85 2.42 -15.45
C ARG A 190 16.52 3.39 -14.32
N PHE A 191 15.86 2.92 -13.27
CA PHE A 191 15.54 3.73 -12.10
C PHE A 191 16.80 4.18 -11.36
N ALA A 192 17.77 3.27 -11.13
CA ALA A 192 19.04 3.59 -10.50
C ALA A 192 19.87 4.61 -11.30
N ALA A 193 19.71 4.66 -12.63
CA ALA A 193 20.37 5.62 -13.51
C ALA A 193 19.70 7.01 -13.53
N LEU A 194 18.49 7.17 -13.00
CA LEU A 194 17.75 8.45 -13.03
C LEU A 194 18.56 9.64 -12.48
N PRO A 195 19.28 9.54 -11.34
CA PRO A 195 20.09 10.66 -10.83
C PRO A 195 21.09 11.19 -11.85
N ASP A 196 21.77 10.31 -12.58
CA ASP A 196 22.78 10.69 -13.56
C ASP A 196 22.15 11.25 -14.84
N VAL A 197 21.03 10.66 -15.28
CA VAL A 197 20.28 11.16 -16.44
C VAL A 197 19.73 12.56 -16.15
N LEU A 198 19.14 12.78 -14.98
CA LEU A 198 18.60 14.08 -14.56
C LEU A 198 19.70 15.14 -14.42
N LYS A 199 20.89 14.77 -13.90
CA LYS A 199 22.07 15.65 -13.88
C LYS A 199 22.51 16.08 -15.29
N ARG A 200 22.47 15.18 -16.27
CA ARG A 200 22.81 15.49 -17.67
C ARG A 200 21.74 16.34 -18.36
N LEU A 201 20.47 16.01 -18.14
CA LEU A 201 19.33 16.72 -18.71
C LEU A 201 19.38 18.21 -18.32
N ARG A 202 19.71 18.51 -17.05
CA ARG A 202 19.96 19.87 -16.55
C ARG A 202 21.06 20.63 -17.31
N LYS A 203 22.15 19.97 -17.71
CA LYS A 203 23.24 20.62 -18.47
C LYS A 203 22.83 20.98 -19.91
N SER A 204 21.79 20.32 -20.45
CA SER A 204 21.35 20.51 -21.83
C SER A 204 20.24 21.55 -22.01
N THR A 205 19.66 22.05 -20.91
CA THR A 205 18.41 22.80 -20.96
C THR A 205 18.50 24.18 -20.31
N GLU A 206 19.18 25.09 -21.00
CA GLU A 206 19.09 26.55 -20.81
C GLU A 206 17.73 27.15 -21.28
N GLY A 207 16.66 26.35 -21.44
CA GLY A 207 15.41 26.85 -22.03
C GLY A 207 14.18 25.98 -21.81
N TRP A 208 13.81 25.68 -20.57
CA TRP A 208 12.45 25.21 -20.27
C TRP A 208 11.55 26.43 -20.02
N VAL A 209 10.64 26.71 -20.96
CA VAL A 209 9.47 27.56 -20.73
C VAL A 209 8.27 26.62 -20.67
N VAL A 210 7.61 26.56 -19.51
CA VAL A 210 6.29 25.91 -19.41
C VAL A 210 5.28 26.91 -19.97
N GLU A 211 4.68 26.57 -21.10
CA GLU A 211 3.63 27.39 -21.72
C GLU A 211 2.41 27.43 -20.80
N ARG A 212 2.08 28.62 -20.30
CA ARG A 212 0.84 28.89 -19.56
C ARG A 212 0.04 29.91 -20.38
N ASP A 213 -1.25 29.66 -20.51
CA ASP A 213 -2.21 30.45 -21.28
C ASP A 213 -1.94 31.97 -21.24
N GLY A 214 -1.36 32.49 -22.32
CA GLY A 214 -1.60 33.86 -22.78
C GLY A 214 -0.88 35.03 -22.12
N ALA A 215 0.14 34.86 -21.28
CA ALA A 215 0.97 35.99 -20.84
C ALA A 215 2.43 35.59 -20.57
N VAL A 216 3.33 36.06 -21.44
CA VAL A 216 4.77 35.85 -21.36
C VAL A 216 5.39 36.80 -20.34
N ALA A 217 5.80 36.25 -19.20
CA ALA A 217 6.91 36.77 -18.41
C ALA A 217 7.98 35.68 -18.34
N PRO A 218 9.29 36.00 -18.43
CA PRO A 218 10.34 35.03 -18.22
C PRO A 218 10.38 34.69 -16.73
N ASP A 219 9.63 33.68 -16.31
CA ASP A 219 9.78 33.15 -14.97
C ASP A 219 11.11 32.39 -14.91
N GLU A 220 12.07 32.94 -14.15
CA GLU A 220 13.31 32.28 -13.70
C GLU A 220 13.05 31.02 -12.83
N GLU A 221 11.82 30.48 -12.82
CA GLU A 221 11.32 29.42 -11.93
C GLU A 221 11.61 27.98 -12.38
N SER A 222 12.22 27.73 -13.55
CA SER A 222 12.22 26.38 -14.15
C SER A 222 13.45 25.51 -13.89
N ILE A 223 14.38 25.86 -13.00
CA ILE A 223 15.56 25.01 -12.72
C ILE A 223 15.86 24.96 -11.22
N VAL A 224 15.42 23.89 -10.56
CA VAL A 224 15.75 23.59 -9.17
C VAL A 224 17.04 22.76 -9.12
N PRO A 225 18.15 23.27 -8.54
CA PRO A 225 19.34 22.45 -8.31
C PRO A 225 19.03 21.23 -7.44
N LEU A 226 19.15 20.03 -8.00
CA LEU A 226 19.01 18.77 -7.27
C LEU A 226 20.36 18.31 -6.71
N GLU A 227 20.38 18.02 -5.41
CA GLU A 227 21.48 17.39 -4.68
C GLU A 227 21.02 15.99 -4.24
N TRP A 228 21.59 14.96 -4.85
CA TRP A 228 21.26 13.57 -4.56
C TRP A 228 22.14 13.06 -3.42
N GLU A 229 21.57 12.32 -2.47
CA GLU A 229 22.39 11.59 -1.52
C GLU A 229 23.17 10.47 -2.24
N PRO A 230 24.40 10.13 -1.78
CA PRO A 230 25.14 9.02 -2.36
C PRO A 230 24.34 7.72 -2.26
N MET A 231 24.26 6.94 -3.34
CA MET A 231 23.58 5.63 -3.39
C MET A 231 24.01 4.66 -2.27
N GLY A 232 25.21 4.85 -1.69
CA GLY A 232 25.72 4.00 -0.60
C GLY A 232 25.05 4.21 0.77
N SER A 233 24.32 5.31 0.98
CA SER A 233 23.61 5.61 2.22
C SER A 233 22.11 5.27 2.18
N SER A 234 21.60 4.78 1.04
CA SER A 234 20.22 4.29 0.89
C SER A 234 20.25 2.79 0.53
N PRO A 235 20.07 1.89 1.50
CA PRO A 235 20.31 0.45 1.31
C PRO A 235 19.24 -0.30 0.50
N ARG A 236 18.24 0.39 -0.09
CA ARG A 236 17.03 -0.24 -0.62
C ARG A 236 16.92 -0.13 -2.14
N ARG A 237 16.69 -1.27 -2.82
CA ARG A 237 16.38 -1.32 -4.25
C ARG A 237 15.05 -0.61 -4.49
N GLY A 238 15.00 0.29 -5.49
CA GLY A 238 13.78 1.01 -5.84
C GLY A 238 13.48 2.24 -4.97
N PHE A 239 14.45 2.72 -4.18
CA PHE A 239 14.32 3.94 -3.39
C PHE A 239 15.48 4.90 -3.66
N LEU A 240 15.20 6.19 -3.81
CA LEU A 240 16.20 7.25 -3.94
C LEU A 240 15.84 8.44 -3.05
N LEU A 241 16.83 9.06 -2.41
CA LEU A 241 16.67 10.23 -1.56
C LEU A 241 17.47 11.41 -2.11
N ALA A 242 16.87 12.60 -2.11
CA ALA A 242 17.50 13.80 -2.61
C ALA A 242 16.92 15.06 -1.96
N SER A 243 17.61 16.18 -2.18
CA SER A 243 17.17 17.51 -1.81
C SER A 243 17.20 18.42 -3.03
N ALA A 244 16.27 19.36 -3.08
CA ALA A 244 16.13 20.31 -4.16
C ALA A 244 16.28 21.73 -3.60
N ARG A 245 17.16 22.54 -4.18
CA ARG A 245 17.38 23.93 -3.77
C ARG A 245 16.49 24.86 -4.57
N LEU A 246 15.46 25.43 -3.94
CA LEU A 246 14.47 26.26 -4.61
C LEU A 246 14.87 27.75 -4.62
N PRO A 247 14.62 28.47 -5.73
CA PRO A 247 15.04 29.87 -5.86
C PRO A 247 14.11 30.91 -5.18
N PHE A 248 12.96 30.56 -4.60
CA PHE A 248 11.92 31.55 -4.30
C PHE A 248 11.96 32.20 -2.90
N ARG A 249 12.03 33.55 -2.93
CA ARG A 249 11.55 34.60 -2.00
C ARG A 249 12.26 35.01 -0.70
N LEU A 250 13.22 34.29 -0.14
CA LEU A 250 14.03 34.85 0.96
C LEU A 250 15.52 34.68 0.64
N ARG A 251 16.30 35.74 0.90
CA ARG A 251 17.77 35.74 0.80
C ARG A 251 18.33 34.60 1.67
N GLY A 252 18.54 33.42 1.08
CA GLY A 252 18.93 32.23 1.84
C GLY A 252 18.89 30.90 1.08
N GLY A 253 18.04 30.74 0.05
CA GLY A 253 17.93 29.50 -0.73
C GLY A 253 17.40 28.32 0.10
N ARG A 254 16.11 28.01 -0.03
CA ARG A 254 15.48 26.92 0.74
C ARG A 254 15.84 25.56 0.18
N VAL A 255 15.99 24.57 1.06
CA VAL A 255 16.34 23.19 0.71
C VAL A 255 15.15 22.29 0.99
N GLN A 256 14.50 21.80 -0.06
CA GLN A 256 13.35 20.94 0.05
C GLN A 256 13.74 19.47 -0.17
N PRO A 257 13.66 18.61 0.86
CA PRO A 257 13.93 17.18 0.72
C PRO A 257 12.82 16.46 -0.05
N PHE A 258 13.15 15.36 -0.73
CA PHE A 258 12.19 14.46 -1.36
C PHE A 258 12.76 13.05 -1.55
N SER A 259 11.87 12.07 -1.68
CA SER A 259 12.20 10.69 -2.03
C SER A 259 11.51 10.25 -3.32
N LEU A 260 12.14 9.34 -4.05
CA LEU A 260 11.56 8.63 -5.18
C LEU A 260 11.42 7.15 -4.86
N LEU A 261 10.26 6.59 -5.17
CA LEU A 261 9.91 5.19 -5.00
C LEU A 261 9.58 4.57 -6.35
N LEU A 262 10.26 3.48 -6.69
CA LEU A 262 9.95 2.66 -7.85
C LEU A 262 8.82 1.70 -7.48
N GLY A 263 7.68 1.90 -8.11
CA GLY A 263 6.55 0.99 -8.04
C GLY A 263 6.23 0.38 -9.39
N SER A 264 5.16 -0.40 -9.43
CA SER A 264 4.54 -0.82 -10.68
C SER A 264 3.04 -0.73 -10.55
N HIS A 265 2.38 -0.34 -11.62
CA HIS A 265 0.94 -0.44 -11.76
C HIS A 265 0.61 -1.46 -12.85
N HIS A 266 0.08 -2.62 -12.45
CA HIS A 266 -0.09 -3.79 -13.31
C HIS A 266 1.21 -4.20 -14.01
N ARG A 267 1.38 -3.82 -15.28
CA ARG A 267 2.56 -4.12 -16.11
C ARG A 267 3.39 -2.88 -16.43
N VAL A 268 2.97 -1.72 -15.93
CA VAL A 268 3.58 -0.42 -16.25
C VAL A 268 4.38 0.05 -15.04
N PRO A 269 5.70 0.24 -15.16
CA PRO A 269 6.50 0.78 -14.06
C PRO A 269 6.06 2.20 -13.72
N SER A 270 6.20 2.60 -12.46
CA SER A 270 5.81 3.93 -12.00
C SER A 270 6.83 4.49 -11.03
N VAL A 271 7.03 5.80 -11.04
CA VAL A 271 7.82 6.50 -10.03
C VAL A 271 6.90 7.38 -9.20
N ARG A 272 6.90 7.16 -7.89
CA ARG A 272 6.26 8.05 -6.92
C ARG A 272 7.31 9.00 -6.35
N CYS A 273 6.97 10.27 -6.22
CA CYS A 273 7.76 11.29 -5.56
C CYS A 273 7.02 11.76 -4.31
N ILE A 274 7.72 11.80 -3.17
CA ILE A 274 7.18 12.24 -1.88
C ILE A 274 8.09 13.33 -1.34
N SER A 275 7.54 14.44 -0.88
CA SER A 275 8.28 15.53 -0.24
C SER A 275 7.60 15.93 1.06
N PRO A 276 8.31 15.89 2.20
CA PRO A 276 7.72 16.22 3.50
C PRO A 276 7.56 17.72 3.67
N ILE A 277 6.50 18.13 4.36
CA ILE A 277 6.25 19.52 4.75
C ILE A 277 6.63 19.73 6.21
N GLY A 278 6.15 18.86 7.10
CA GLY A 278 6.31 19.06 8.54
C GLY A 278 5.16 18.55 9.38
N VAL A 279 5.31 18.72 10.70
CA VAL A 279 4.27 18.41 11.68
C VAL A 279 3.39 19.65 11.87
N VAL A 280 2.08 19.50 11.68
CA VAL A 280 1.09 20.56 11.89
C VAL A 280 -0.03 20.12 12.84
N GLU A 281 -0.60 21.06 13.58
CA GLU A 281 -1.75 20.81 14.46
C GLU A 281 -3.05 20.89 13.64
N PHE A 282 -3.76 19.76 13.51
CA PHE A 282 -4.88 19.63 12.57
C PHE A 282 -6.02 20.59 12.88
N SER A 283 -6.39 20.70 14.15
CA SER A 283 -7.53 21.50 14.63
C SER A 283 -7.49 22.97 14.19
N GLN A 284 -6.30 23.52 13.94
CA GLN A 284 -6.12 24.93 13.61
C GLN A 284 -6.01 25.19 12.10
N GLN A 285 -5.68 24.18 11.29
CA GLN A 285 -5.26 24.36 9.89
C GLN A 285 -6.05 23.52 8.86
N VAL A 286 -7.10 22.78 9.26
CA VAL A 286 -7.91 21.94 8.34
C VAL A 286 -8.43 22.71 7.13
N GLU A 287 -8.98 23.92 7.34
CA GLU A 287 -9.59 24.71 6.26
C GLU A 287 -8.54 25.17 5.23
N GLN A 288 -7.33 25.48 5.68
CA GLN A 288 -6.23 25.89 4.80
C GLN A 288 -5.72 24.71 3.98
N ILE A 289 -5.50 23.55 4.62
CA ILE A 289 -5.07 22.31 3.93
C ILE A 289 -6.12 21.88 2.90
N ARG A 290 -7.40 21.95 3.26
CA ARG A 290 -8.51 21.63 2.37
C ARG A 290 -8.57 22.57 1.16
N ALA A 291 -8.51 23.88 1.40
CA ALA A 291 -8.53 24.87 0.32
C ALA A 291 -7.35 24.71 -0.66
N TRP A 292 -6.20 24.24 -0.15
CA TRP A 292 -5.02 23.97 -0.97
C TRP A 292 -5.17 22.67 -1.78
N SER A 293 -5.67 21.61 -1.16
CA SER A 293 -5.98 20.32 -1.82
C SER A 293 -6.98 20.49 -2.96
N GLU A 294 -8.01 21.34 -2.79
CA GLU A 294 -9.02 21.61 -3.82
C GLU A 294 -8.47 22.36 -5.05
N ARG A 295 -7.32 23.04 -4.92
CA ARG A 295 -6.74 23.89 -5.98
C ARG A 295 -5.50 23.29 -6.64
N SER A 296 -4.98 22.19 -6.12
CA SER A 296 -3.67 21.67 -6.51
C SER A 296 -3.75 20.32 -7.22
N HIS A 297 -2.85 20.08 -8.17
CA HIS A 297 -2.73 18.81 -8.90
C HIS A 297 -1.82 17.79 -8.20
N VAL A 298 -1.62 17.96 -6.88
CA VAL A 298 -0.75 17.12 -6.05
C VAL A 298 -1.55 16.55 -4.90
N ARG A 299 -1.14 15.38 -4.40
CA ARG A 299 -1.77 14.75 -3.24
C ARG A 299 -1.11 15.27 -1.97
N ILE A 300 -1.90 15.48 -0.92
CA ILE A 300 -1.39 15.79 0.41
C ILE A 300 -1.59 14.53 1.27
N GLY A 301 -0.49 13.93 1.70
CA GLY A 301 -0.48 12.86 2.69
C GLY A 301 -0.55 13.45 4.09
N ALA A 302 -1.29 12.81 4.99
CA ALA A 302 -1.42 13.24 6.38
C ALA A 302 -1.40 12.02 7.31
N ILE A 303 -0.31 11.86 8.06
CA ILE A 303 -0.13 10.76 9.01
C ILE A 303 -0.27 11.31 10.43
N ALA A 304 -1.28 10.85 11.17
CA ALA A 304 -1.49 11.25 12.56
C ALA A 304 -0.28 10.87 13.44
N THR A 305 0.18 11.79 14.27
CA THR A 305 1.20 11.51 15.29
C THR A 305 0.62 10.67 16.42
N LYS A 306 1.48 10.06 17.25
CA LYS A 306 1.08 9.12 18.33
C LYS A 306 0.11 9.74 19.35
N ASP A 307 0.10 11.05 19.50
CA ASP A 307 -0.77 11.81 20.38
C ASP A 307 -2.09 12.23 19.71
N HIS A 308 -2.31 11.91 18.42
CA HIS A 308 -3.47 12.24 17.59
C HIS A 308 -3.85 13.73 17.55
N ARG A 309 -2.96 14.63 17.99
CA ARG A 309 -3.17 16.08 17.99
C ARG A 309 -2.54 16.76 16.79
N SER A 310 -1.50 16.16 16.22
CA SER A 310 -0.79 16.66 15.05
C SER A 310 -0.69 15.63 13.94
N TYR A 311 -0.34 16.10 12.74
CA TYR A 311 -0.14 15.27 11.57
C TYR A 311 1.19 15.61 10.92
N ASN A 312 1.93 14.58 10.50
CA ASN A 312 3.00 14.74 9.52
C ASN A 312 2.36 14.89 8.15
N LEU A 313 2.62 16.02 7.50
CA LEU A 313 2.16 16.29 6.15
C LEU A 313 3.25 16.03 5.12
N THR A 314 2.83 15.46 4.00
CA THR A 314 3.65 15.23 2.81
C THR A 314 2.91 15.70 1.57
N VAL A 315 3.65 16.09 0.54
CA VAL A 315 3.13 16.23 -0.82
C VAL A 315 3.60 15.04 -1.65
N GLU A 316 2.67 14.42 -2.34
CA GLU A 316 2.92 13.19 -3.09
C GLU A 316 2.38 13.27 -4.51
N GLY A 317 3.05 12.57 -5.42
CA GLY A 317 2.56 12.35 -6.76
C GLY A 317 3.30 11.22 -7.46
N ASP A 318 2.74 10.75 -8.56
CA ASP A 318 3.24 9.62 -9.31
C ASP A 318 3.24 9.90 -10.81
N VAL A 319 4.11 9.19 -11.51
CA VAL A 319 4.16 9.20 -12.97
C VAL A 319 4.44 7.79 -13.48
N LEU A 320 3.73 7.40 -14.53
CA LEU A 320 3.98 6.14 -15.22
C LEU A 320 5.21 6.27 -16.11
N LEU A 321 6.04 5.24 -16.09
CA LEU A 321 7.16 5.08 -17.01
C LEU A 321 6.69 4.28 -18.23
N GLY A 322 7.19 4.64 -19.39
CA GLY A 322 6.87 3.96 -20.63
C GLY A 322 8.08 3.99 -21.55
N ASP A 323 8.00 4.84 -22.57
CA ASP A 323 9.12 5.10 -23.48
C ASP A 323 10.30 5.72 -22.71
N PRO A 324 11.47 5.03 -22.67
CA PRO A 324 12.67 5.50 -21.98
C PRO A 324 13.13 6.89 -22.39
N SER A 325 12.85 7.32 -23.62
CA SER A 325 13.27 8.63 -24.14
C SER A 325 12.57 9.82 -23.43
N HIS A 326 11.38 9.59 -22.89
CA HIS A 326 10.55 10.62 -22.25
C HIS A 326 10.50 10.49 -20.71
N ASP A 327 10.91 9.36 -20.17
CA ASP A 327 10.77 9.06 -18.74
C ASP A 327 11.55 10.02 -17.84
N ALA A 328 12.77 10.39 -18.23
CA ALA A 328 13.57 11.34 -17.45
C ALA A 328 12.88 12.70 -17.35
N GLN A 329 12.26 13.18 -18.44
CA GLN A 329 11.50 14.43 -18.46
C GLN A 329 10.23 14.35 -17.63
N ARG A 330 9.52 13.21 -17.69
CA ARG A 330 8.33 12.95 -16.85
C ARG A 330 8.68 12.99 -15.36
N VAL A 331 9.76 12.32 -14.97
CA VAL A 331 10.24 12.30 -13.58
C VAL A 331 10.73 13.69 -13.15
N ALA A 332 11.46 14.41 -13.99
CA ALA A 332 11.88 15.79 -13.70
C ALA A 332 10.69 16.72 -13.45
N SER A 333 9.67 16.64 -14.31
CA SER A 333 8.43 17.43 -14.18
C SER A 333 7.65 17.07 -12.91
N LEU A 334 7.62 15.78 -12.56
CA LEU A 334 7.04 15.32 -11.29
C LEU A 334 7.78 15.91 -10.09
N ILE A 335 9.12 15.80 -10.05
CA ILE A 335 9.94 16.35 -8.95
C ILE A 335 9.69 17.84 -8.81
N GLY A 336 9.81 18.60 -9.91
CA GLY A 336 9.63 20.06 -9.88
C GLY A 336 8.26 20.46 -9.31
N ARG A 337 7.19 19.77 -9.73
CA ARG A 337 5.84 20.02 -9.21
C ARG A 337 5.74 19.70 -7.72
N ILE A 338 6.18 18.52 -7.29
CA ILE A 338 6.02 18.05 -5.91
C ILE A 338 6.82 18.90 -4.93
N VAL A 339 8.09 19.15 -5.26
CA VAL A 339 9.00 19.94 -4.41
C VAL A 339 8.52 21.39 -4.29
N THR A 340 8.16 22.04 -5.41
CA THR A 340 7.66 23.43 -5.38
C THR A 340 6.32 23.51 -4.63
N SER A 341 5.47 22.50 -4.76
CA SER A 341 4.22 22.42 -4.00
C SER A 341 4.45 22.23 -2.51
N ALA A 342 5.39 21.38 -2.11
CA ALA A 342 5.73 21.14 -0.71
C ALA A 342 6.30 22.41 -0.06
N ASP A 343 7.25 23.07 -0.70
CA ASP A 343 7.87 24.31 -0.21
C ASP A 343 6.85 25.45 -0.03
N ARG A 344 5.93 25.61 -1.00
CA ARG A 344 4.84 26.60 -0.89
C ARG A 344 3.91 26.28 0.29
N LEU A 345 3.53 25.02 0.46
CA LEU A 345 2.67 24.62 1.58
C LEU A 345 3.40 24.77 2.93
N GLU A 346 4.68 24.46 2.98
CA GLU A 346 5.52 24.67 4.16
C GLU A 346 5.63 26.15 4.50
N ALA A 347 5.84 27.04 3.52
CA ALA A 347 5.88 28.48 3.76
C ALA A 347 4.54 29.02 4.30
N ASP A 348 3.42 28.51 3.80
CA ASP A 348 2.09 28.93 4.21
C ASP A 348 1.70 28.40 5.60
N LEU A 349 2.08 27.15 5.93
CA LEU A 349 1.68 26.47 7.18
C LEU A 349 2.71 26.61 8.31
N LEU A 350 3.99 26.75 7.97
CA LEU A 350 5.16 26.73 8.87
C LEU A 350 6.17 27.86 8.51
N PRO A 351 5.76 29.14 8.51
CA PRO A 351 6.57 30.25 7.99
C PRO A 351 7.92 30.50 8.70
N ASP A 352 8.13 29.98 9.91
CA ASP A 352 9.31 30.23 10.75
C ASP A 352 10.32 29.05 10.79
N ARG A 353 10.18 28.01 9.96
CA ARG A 353 11.04 26.81 10.01
C ARG A 353 11.36 26.29 8.62
N ASP A 354 12.59 26.51 8.15
CA ASP A 354 13.16 25.78 7.00
C ASP A 354 13.97 24.60 7.56
N ARG A 355 13.49 23.37 7.35
CA ARG A 355 14.06 22.17 7.99
C ARG A 355 14.86 21.32 7.02
N PRO A 356 16.10 20.92 7.35
CA PRO A 356 16.94 20.13 6.47
C PRO A 356 16.46 18.66 6.37
N LEU A 357 16.90 17.97 5.31
CA LEU A 357 16.64 16.54 5.06
C LEU A 357 16.90 15.64 6.28
N GLU A 358 17.91 15.96 7.08
CA GLU A 358 18.29 15.21 8.28
C GLU A 358 17.14 15.10 9.30
N GLU A 359 16.27 16.12 9.41
CA GLU A 359 15.12 16.09 10.33
C GLU A 359 13.97 15.20 9.83
N PHE A 360 13.93 14.90 8.53
CA PHE A 360 12.83 14.15 7.90
C PHE A 360 13.21 12.72 7.50
N ARG A 361 14.50 12.37 7.59
CA ARG A 361 15.04 11.08 7.15
C ARG A 361 14.28 9.90 7.74
N ASP A 362 14.12 9.86 9.06
CA ASP A 362 13.43 8.76 9.75
C ASP A 362 11.96 8.63 9.31
N ASN A 363 11.31 9.72 8.96
CA ASN A 363 9.92 9.70 8.47
C ASN A 363 9.85 9.22 7.02
N LEU A 364 10.73 9.70 6.15
CA LEU A 364 10.78 9.27 4.74
C LEU A 364 11.19 7.79 4.61
N ASP A 365 12.13 7.34 5.44
CA ASP A 365 12.55 5.93 5.51
C ASP A 365 11.40 5.03 5.99
N ARG A 366 10.54 5.54 6.90
CA ARG A 366 9.32 4.85 7.35
C ARG A 366 8.22 4.86 6.30
N GLU A 367 8.02 5.94 5.56
CA GLU A 367 7.04 5.99 4.47
C GLU A 367 7.41 5.02 3.34
N GLY A 368 8.69 4.87 3.03
CA GLY A 368 9.18 3.84 2.11
C GLY A 368 8.99 2.40 2.60
N LEU A 369 8.65 2.16 3.87
CA LEU A 369 8.34 0.83 4.41
C LEU A 369 6.86 0.43 4.26
N TYR A 370 5.95 1.38 4.08
CA TYR A 370 4.51 1.07 4.00
C TYR A 370 4.07 0.54 2.62
N ASP A 371 4.96 0.57 1.61
CA ASP A 371 4.70 0.15 0.22
C ASP A 371 5.48 -1.13 -0.20
N GLU A 372 6.23 -1.78 0.70
CA GLU A 372 6.78 -3.15 0.51
C GLU A 372 5.75 -4.23 0.92
#